data_AF-A0A7R9MD49-F1
#
_entry.id   AF-A0A7R9MD49-F1
#
_cell.length_a   1.000
_cell.length_b   1.000
_cell.length_c   1.000
_cell.angle_alpha   90.00
_cell.angle_beta   90.00
_cell.angle_gamma   90.00
#
_symmetry.space_group_name_H-M   'P 1'
#
loop_
_entity.id
_entity.type
_entity.pdbx_description
1 polymer ?
#
loop_
_entity_poly.entity_id
_entity_poly.type
_entity_poly.pdbx_seq_one_letter_code
_entity_poly.pdbx_strand_id
1 'polypeptide(L)'
;MGKSVNWTLSWDSDIPVLTDCFTQTLSEFEVLESDSESNCPMKDFNIFSKIFVVWIKNILKHGYKSYNDLSQHLLPICNYLKAKNSYQTVQAALISAIYQKMLRLSAASRREYTTGDINNIMGVDVTEICDFFRSMTSLYAVPLSLMIGGYILWRQLGPSSLTLFVMMAIVGPLNTLIMRKINGLQTKQMELKDKRMEQISEVLNNIKLLKLFGWEKPFMDRVSKTRHQELHTLRIANYWWSSIDVLWVVIPFMIAGITFT
;
A
#
# COMPACT_ATOMS: atom_id res chain seq x y z
N MET A 1 44.67 -29.63 -31.48
CA MET A 1 43.68 -28.79 -32.20
C MET A 1 42.31 -29.16 -31.61
N GLY A 2 41.78 -28.55 -30.53
CA GLY A 2 41.65 -27.12 -30.22
C GLY A 2 40.49 -26.56 -31.06
N LYS A 3 39.33 -26.14 -30.54
CA LYS A 3 38.97 -25.65 -29.20
C LYS A 3 37.48 -25.87 -28.88
N SER A 4 37.18 -26.14 -27.61
CA SER A 4 35.87 -25.92 -26.98
C SER A 4 35.64 -24.42 -26.77
N VAL A 5 34.42 -23.95 -26.99
CA VAL A 5 34.03 -22.54 -26.79
C VAL A 5 33.51 -22.38 -25.36
N ASN A 6 34.29 -21.70 -24.52
CA ASN A 6 33.92 -21.25 -23.18
C ASN A 6 33.08 -19.98 -23.26
N TRP A 7 31.95 -19.96 -22.54
CA TRP A 7 31.17 -18.75 -22.26
C TRP A 7 31.62 -18.18 -20.92
N THR A 8 32.54 -17.22 -20.92
CA THR A 8 32.89 -16.44 -19.73
C THR A 8 33.06 -14.97 -20.09
N LEU A 9 32.13 -14.17 -19.55
CA LEU A 9 32.25 -12.76 -19.15
C LEU A 9 33.16 -11.82 -19.96
N SER A 10 32.54 -10.85 -20.62
CA SER A 10 33.12 -9.52 -20.83
C SER A 10 32.07 -8.46 -20.49
N TRP A 11 31.98 -8.09 -19.21
CA TRP A 11 31.18 -6.97 -18.69
C TRP A 11 32.02 -6.13 -17.71
N ASP A 12 33.30 -5.89 -18.02
CA ASP A 12 34.24 -5.31 -17.05
C ASP A 12 35.02 -4.08 -17.54
N SER A 13 34.62 -3.44 -18.65
CA SER A 13 35.35 -2.27 -19.17
C SER A 13 34.61 -0.93 -19.11
N ASP A 14 33.29 -0.90 -18.85
CA ASP A 14 32.51 0.36 -18.90
C ASP A 14 31.90 0.78 -17.55
N ILE A 15 32.22 0.07 -16.46
CA ILE A 15 31.72 0.35 -15.11
C ILE A 15 32.31 1.64 -14.48
N PRO A 16 33.57 2.09 -14.71
CA PRO A 16 34.13 3.18 -13.91
C PRO A 16 33.50 4.56 -14.16
N VAL A 17 32.99 4.83 -15.37
CA VAL A 17 32.41 6.16 -15.73
C VAL A 17 31.03 6.39 -15.10
N LEU A 18 30.25 5.31 -14.88
CA LEU A 18 28.92 5.38 -14.29
C LEU A 18 28.96 5.39 -12.76
N THR A 19 29.94 4.71 -12.15
CA THR A 19 30.19 4.84 -10.71
C THR A 19 30.67 6.24 -10.34
N ASP A 20 31.51 6.89 -11.17
CA ASP A 20 31.99 8.25 -10.91
C ASP A 20 30.87 9.30 -11.03
N CYS A 21 29.94 9.12 -11.97
CA CYS A 21 28.77 10.00 -12.07
C CYS A 21 27.80 9.80 -10.89
N PHE A 22 27.70 8.57 -10.38
CA PHE A 22 26.85 8.17 -9.24
C PHE A 22 27.44 8.61 -7.88
N THR A 23 28.76 8.53 -7.69
CA THR A 23 29.43 9.11 -6.51
C THR A 23 29.42 10.63 -6.54
N GLN A 24 29.50 11.25 -7.72
CA GLN A 24 29.43 12.71 -7.85
C GLN A 24 28.03 13.26 -7.57
N THR A 25 26.96 12.55 -7.97
CA THR A 25 25.58 12.91 -7.58
C THR A 25 25.25 12.55 -6.13
N LEU A 26 25.83 11.48 -5.57
CA LEU A 26 25.71 11.17 -4.14
C LEU A 26 26.46 12.18 -3.26
N SER A 27 27.63 12.67 -3.67
CA SER A 27 28.37 13.70 -2.94
C SER A 27 27.66 15.06 -2.97
N GLU A 28 26.98 15.40 -4.08
CA GLU A 28 26.11 16.58 -4.13
C GLU A 28 24.86 16.44 -3.24
N PHE A 29 24.43 15.21 -2.94
CA PHE A 29 23.28 14.94 -2.06
C PHE A 29 23.67 14.90 -0.57
N GLU A 30 24.85 14.38 -0.22
CA GLU A 30 25.37 14.35 1.15
C GLU A 30 25.71 15.77 1.67
N VAL A 31 26.10 16.68 0.77
CA VAL A 31 26.29 18.12 1.07
C VAL A 31 24.95 18.84 1.33
N LEU A 32 23.83 18.39 0.73
CA LEU A 32 22.50 18.95 1.01
C LEU A 32 21.92 18.46 2.34
N GLU A 33 22.40 17.34 2.88
CA GLU A 33 21.94 16.80 4.16
C GLU A 33 22.63 17.50 5.35
N SER A 34 23.89 17.93 5.23
CA SER A 34 24.60 18.64 6.31
C SER A 34 24.14 20.09 6.52
N ASP A 35 23.55 20.74 5.52
CA ASP A 35 23.00 22.11 5.65
C ASP A 35 21.56 22.15 6.20
N SER A 36 20.93 20.98 6.39
CA SER A 36 19.52 20.87 6.78
C SER A 36 19.26 20.83 8.28
N GLU A 37 20.28 21.02 9.13
CA GLU A 37 20.11 21.08 10.59
C GLU A 37 19.56 22.45 11.09
N SER A 38 19.26 23.40 10.21
CA SER A 38 18.77 24.73 10.62
C SER A 38 17.54 25.30 9.89
N ASN A 39 16.87 24.53 9.02
CA ASN A 39 15.58 24.98 8.46
C ASN A 39 14.73 23.82 7.94
N CYS A 40 13.50 23.68 8.46
CA CYS A 40 12.50 22.72 8.00
C CYS A 40 12.26 22.84 6.48
N PRO A 41 12.55 21.82 5.66
CA PRO A 41 12.34 21.87 4.23
C PRO A 41 10.98 21.26 3.87
N MET A 42 9.89 21.91 4.27
CA MET A 42 8.60 21.71 3.58
C MET A 42 8.44 22.81 2.53
N LYS A 43 9.29 22.82 1.49
CA LYS A 43 9.16 23.83 0.42
C LYS A 43 9.27 23.37 -1.03
N ASP A 44 9.42 22.08 -1.32
CA ASP A 44 9.42 21.61 -2.72
C ASP A 44 8.38 20.51 -2.98
N PHE A 45 7.10 20.86 -2.80
CA PHE A 45 5.97 20.04 -3.26
C PHE A 45 5.95 19.83 -4.79
N ASN A 46 6.85 20.48 -5.54
CA ASN A 46 6.92 20.46 -7.00
C ASN A 46 8.08 19.63 -7.57
N ILE A 47 8.87 18.93 -6.74
CA ILE A 47 10.01 18.15 -7.23
C ILE A 47 9.55 16.97 -8.12
N PHE A 48 8.46 16.30 -7.75
CA PHE A 48 7.85 15.22 -8.52
C PHE A 48 7.31 15.69 -9.87
N SER A 49 6.69 16.88 -9.92
CA SER A 49 6.17 17.47 -11.16
C SER A 49 7.29 17.82 -12.13
N LYS A 50 8.39 18.40 -11.63
CA LYS A 50 9.56 18.74 -12.45
C LYS A 50 10.25 17.50 -13.02
N ILE A 51 10.47 16.48 -12.19
CA ILE A 51 11.06 15.20 -12.61
C ILE A 51 10.15 14.50 -13.63
N PHE A 52 8.84 14.49 -13.39
CA PHE A 52 7.85 13.94 -14.31
C PHE A 52 7.87 14.60 -15.68
N VAL A 53 7.92 15.94 -15.75
CA VAL A 53 7.96 16.69 -17.02
C VAL A 53 9.27 16.46 -17.78
N VAL A 54 10.41 16.41 -17.08
CA VAL A 54 11.72 16.08 -17.68
C VAL A 54 11.70 14.65 -18.25
N TRP A 55 11.10 13.72 -17.52
CA TRP A 55 11.03 12.31 -17.89
C TRP A 55 10.08 12.05 -19.07
N ILE A 56 8.87 12.61 -19.06
CA ILE A 56 7.92 12.55 -20.20
C ILE A 56 8.55 13.11 -21.47
N LYS A 57 9.23 14.26 -21.36
CA LYS A 57 9.93 14.86 -22.51
C LYS A 57 11.02 13.94 -23.06
N ASN A 58 11.74 13.23 -22.20
CA ASN A 58 12.80 12.31 -22.64
C ASN A 58 12.23 11.05 -23.32
N ILE A 59 11.14 10.47 -22.77
CA ILE A 59 10.45 9.30 -23.34
C ILE A 59 9.85 9.61 -24.72
N LEU A 60 9.15 10.74 -24.83
CA LEU A 60 8.54 11.18 -26.10
C LEU A 60 9.60 11.44 -27.18
N LYS A 61 10.79 11.89 -26.78
CA LYS A 61 11.89 12.21 -27.69
C LYS A 61 12.62 10.97 -28.21
N HIS A 62 12.71 9.89 -27.43
CA HIS A 62 13.49 8.70 -27.80
C HIS A 62 12.70 7.53 -28.38
N GLY A 63 11.37 7.55 -28.36
CA GLY A 63 10.52 6.64 -29.15
C GLY A 63 10.99 5.17 -29.14
N TYR A 64 10.91 4.51 -27.98
CA TYR A 64 11.46 3.16 -27.75
C TYR A 64 11.03 2.14 -28.80
N LYS A 65 12.00 1.34 -29.25
CA LYS A 65 11.86 0.30 -30.30
C LYS A 65 11.95 -1.13 -29.73
N SER A 66 12.40 -1.30 -28.47
CA SER A 66 12.66 -2.61 -27.82
C SER A 66 12.37 -2.61 -26.31
N TYR A 67 11.92 -3.75 -25.77
CA TYR A 67 11.52 -3.96 -24.36
C TYR A 67 12.71 -3.91 -23.38
N ASN A 68 13.90 -4.34 -23.81
CA ASN A 68 15.12 -4.32 -22.96
C ASN A 68 15.60 -2.90 -22.65
N ASP A 69 15.48 -1.94 -23.58
CA ASP A 69 15.81 -0.53 -23.35
C ASP A 69 14.83 0.14 -22.36
N LEU A 70 13.55 -0.22 -22.45
CA LEU A 70 12.52 0.30 -21.54
C LEU A 70 12.73 -0.22 -20.11
N SER A 71 13.12 -1.49 -19.97
CA SER A 71 13.45 -2.15 -18.69
C SER A 71 14.62 -1.46 -17.97
N GLN A 72 15.70 -1.13 -18.69
CA GLN A 72 16.86 -0.42 -18.13
C GLN A 72 16.51 0.99 -17.64
N HIS A 73 15.57 1.69 -18.27
CA HIS A 73 15.10 3.01 -17.82
C HIS A 73 14.02 2.95 -16.73
N LEU A 74 13.28 1.84 -16.61
CA LEU A 74 12.27 1.61 -15.57
C LEU A 74 12.87 1.10 -14.26
N LEU A 75 14.00 0.37 -14.28
CA LEU A 75 14.64 -0.19 -13.09
C LEU A 75 15.02 0.86 -12.02
N PRO A 76 15.62 2.02 -12.37
CA PRO A 76 15.94 3.08 -11.41
C PRO A 76 14.69 3.67 -10.77
N ILE A 77 13.58 3.73 -11.51
CA ILE A 77 12.28 4.22 -11.05
C ILE A 77 11.60 3.18 -10.17
N CYS A 78 11.71 1.89 -10.49
CA CYS A 78 11.30 0.79 -9.63
C CYS A 78 12.11 0.75 -8.33
N ASN A 79 13.40 1.10 -8.38
CA ASN A 79 14.25 1.24 -7.19
C ASN A 79 13.91 2.52 -6.38
N TYR A 80 13.58 3.62 -7.05
CA TYR A 80 13.10 4.87 -6.43
C TYR A 80 11.68 4.72 -5.83
N LEU A 81 10.80 3.95 -6.45
CA LEU A 81 9.51 3.55 -5.89
C LEU A 81 9.68 2.47 -4.80
N LYS A 82 10.71 1.62 -4.89
CA LYS A 82 11.18 0.74 -3.80
C LYS A 82 11.85 1.50 -2.64
N ALA A 83 12.04 2.82 -2.75
CA ALA A 83 12.06 3.71 -1.59
C ALA A 83 10.70 3.72 -0.83
N LYS A 84 9.82 2.76 -1.11
CA LYS A 84 8.89 2.09 -0.20
C LYS A 84 9.47 1.79 1.21
N ASN A 85 10.78 1.91 1.45
CA ASN A 85 11.32 1.88 2.83
C ASN A 85 11.35 3.26 3.50
N SER A 86 11.18 4.37 2.77
CA SER A 86 11.20 5.72 3.33
C SER A 86 10.08 5.96 4.34
N TYR A 87 8.88 5.42 4.12
CA TYR A 87 7.80 5.56 5.11
C TYR A 87 8.09 4.75 6.39
N GLN A 88 8.80 3.61 6.30
CA GLN A 88 9.21 2.82 7.47
C GLN A 88 10.28 3.55 8.27
N THR A 89 11.20 4.24 7.60
CA THR A 89 12.17 5.13 8.25
C THR A 89 11.48 6.32 8.92
N VAL A 90 10.51 6.94 8.24
CA VAL A 90 9.67 8.01 8.82
C VAL A 90 8.88 7.49 10.02
N GLN A 91 8.32 6.28 9.94
CA GLN A 91 7.60 5.64 11.04
C GLN A 91 8.52 5.43 12.25
N ALA A 92 9.70 4.86 12.03
CA ALA A 92 10.68 4.63 13.08
C ALA A 92 11.17 5.95 13.72
N ALA A 93 11.37 6.99 12.92
CA ALA A 93 11.73 8.32 13.39
C ALA A 93 10.59 8.97 14.21
N LEU A 94 9.34 8.80 13.79
CA LEU A 94 8.19 9.35 14.50
C LEU A 94 7.98 8.65 15.86
N ILE A 95 8.09 7.32 15.88
CA ILE A 95 8.04 6.52 17.11
C ILE A 95 9.19 6.93 18.05
N SER A 96 10.42 7.09 17.54
CA SER A 96 11.56 7.49 18.37
C SER A 96 11.40 8.90 18.96
N ALA A 97 10.86 9.84 18.17
CA ALA A 97 10.56 11.21 18.63
C ALA A 97 9.48 11.23 19.72
N ILE A 98 8.41 10.46 19.55
CA ILE A 98 7.34 10.31 20.55
C ILE A 98 7.89 9.68 21.83
N TYR A 99 8.73 8.65 21.71
CA TYR A 99 9.36 7.99 22.84
C TYR A 99 10.27 8.94 23.62
N GLN A 100 11.10 9.74 22.94
CA GLN A 100 11.91 10.78 23.59
C GLN A 100 11.06 11.84 24.29
N LYS A 101 9.93 12.23 23.71
CA LYS A 101 8.99 13.17 24.33
C LYS A 101 8.34 12.59 25.58
N MET A 102 7.98 11.31 25.55
CA MET A 102 7.42 10.57 26.68
C MET A 102 8.37 10.54 27.89
N LEU A 103 9.67 10.35 27.65
CA LEU A 103 10.69 10.34 28.72
C LEU A 103 10.85 11.71 29.41
N ARG A 104 10.51 12.80 28.71
CA ARG A 104 10.64 14.18 29.21
C ARG A 104 9.32 14.79 29.71
N LEU A 105 8.24 14.01 29.78
CA LEU A 105 6.91 14.52 30.16
C LEU A 105 6.84 14.92 31.65
N SER A 106 6.17 16.03 31.96
CA SER A 106 5.93 16.44 33.36
C SER A 106 4.96 15.49 34.08
N ALA A 107 4.99 15.46 35.42
CA ALA A 107 4.07 14.63 36.21
C ALA A 107 2.59 15.02 36.02
N ALA A 108 2.29 16.29 35.72
CA ALA A 108 0.94 16.76 35.42
C ALA A 108 0.44 16.21 34.09
N SER A 109 1.25 16.33 33.02
CA SER A 109 0.92 15.80 31.69
C SER A 109 0.79 14.27 31.66
N ARG A 110 1.51 13.57 32.55
CA ARG A 110 1.46 12.11 32.68
C ARG A 110 0.18 11.59 33.34
N ARG A 111 -0.56 12.47 34.05
CA ARG A 111 -1.90 12.16 34.56
C ARG A 111 -2.98 12.34 33.49
N GLU A 112 -2.72 13.20 32.50
CA GLU A 112 -3.63 13.47 31.38
C GLU A 112 -3.46 12.43 30.25
N TYR A 113 -2.22 12.05 29.92
CA TYR A 113 -1.91 11.01 28.94
C TYR A 113 -1.35 9.78 29.65
N THR A 114 -2.16 8.72 29.75
CA THR A 114 -1.71 7.47 30.36
C THR A 114 -0.74 6.73 29.43
N THR A 115 0.07 5.82 29.99
CA THR A 115 0.94 4.95 29.17
C THR A 115 0.14 4.14 28.13
N GLY A 116 -1.11 3.80 28.43
CA GLY A 116 -2.02 3.13 27.49
C GLY A 116 -2.39 4.03 26.30
N ASP A 117 -2.72 5.29 26.57
CA ASP A 117 -3.09 6.27 25.52
C ASP A 117 -1.90 6.53 24.59
N ILE A 118 -0.71 6.71 25.15
CA ILE A 118 0.52 6.94 24.36
C ILE A 118 0.84 5.70 23.50
N ASN A 119 0.66 4.49 24.03
CA ASN A 119 0.86 3.26 23.26
C ASN A 119 -0.17 3.10 22.15
N ASN A 120 -1.42 3.54 22.38
CA ASN A 120 -2.44 3.58 21.34
C ASN A 120 -2.07 4.58 20.22
N ILE A 121 -1.60 5.78 20.56
CA ILE A 121 -1.12 6.77 19.59
C ILE A 121 0.04 6.18 18.75
N MET A 122 1.04 5.58 19.41
CA MET A 122 2.19 4.97 18.71
C MET A 122 1.78 3.77 17.84
N GLY A 123 0.81 2.97 18.26
CA GLY A 123 0.39 1.76 17.54
C GLY A 123 -0.59 2.02 16.40
N VAL A 124 -1.57 2.90 16.60
CA VAL A 124 -2.66 3.14 15.66
C VAL A 124 -2.39 4.39 14.84
N ASP A 125 -2.28 5.55 15.50
CA ASP A 125 -2.26 6.84 14.81
C ASP A 125 -1.01 7.03 13.95
N VAL A 126 0.16 6.66 14.46
CA VAL A 126 1.42 6.73 13.70
C VAL A 126 1.37 5.84 12.45
N THR A 127 0.83 4.64 12.60
CA THR A 127 0.68 3.70 11.48
C THR A 127 -0.27 4.26 10.43
N GLU A 128 -1.39 4.85 10.85
CA GLU A 128 -2.38 5.44 9.95
C GLU A 128 -1.81 6.65 9.17
N ILE A 129 -1.02 7.50 9.83
CA ILE A 129 -0.30 8.60 9.18
C ILE A 129 0.69 8.07 8.13
N CYS A 130 1.45 7.03 8.45
CA CYS A 130 2.37 6.43 7.49
C CYS A 130 1.63 5.79 6.29
N ASP A 131 0.49 5.16 6.54
CA ASP A 131 -0.38 4.63 5.49
C ASP A 131 -0.98 5.71 4.60
N PHE A 132 -1.28 6.89 5.16
CA PHE A 132 -1.69 8.06 4.39
C PHE A 132 -0.58 8.52 3.43
N PHE A 133 0.65 8.68 3.91
CA PHE A 133 1.79 9.04 3.05
C PHE A 133 2.05 8.00 1.95
N ARG A 134 1.94 6.71 2.28
CA ARG A 134 2.01 5.60 1.31
C ARG A 134 0.92 5.70 0.24
N SER A 135 -0.29 6.08 0.65
CA SER A 135 -1.44 6.24 -0.25
C SER A 135 -1.28 7.47 -1.17
N MET A 136 -0.76 8.58 -0.65
CA MET A 136 -0.43 9.77 -1.45
C MET A 136 0.54 9.44 -2.60
N THR A 137 1.56 8.62 -2.33
CA THR A 137 2.50 8.18 -3.37
C THR A 137 1.81 7.38 -4.47
N SER A 138 0.88 6.52 -4.09
CA SER A 138 0.10 5.71 -5.03
C SER A 138 -0.84 6.59 -5.90
N LEU A 139 -1.35 7.69 -5.35
CA LEU A 139 -2.30 8.57 -6.02
C LEU A 139 -1.74 9.21 -7.29
N TYR A 140 -0.45 9.57 -7.32
CA TYR A 140 0.20 10.08 -8.54
C TYR A 140 0.82 8.97 -9.41
N ALA A 141 1.28 7.87 -8.81
CA ALA A 141 1.95 6.79 -9.55
C ALA A 141 0.99 5.99 -10.44
N VAL A 142 -0.25 5.75 -9.97
CA VAL A 142 -1.28 5.02 -10.73
C VAL A 142 -1.68 5.71 -12.04
N PRO A 143 -2.09 7.00 -12.07
CA PRO A 143 -2.48 7.67 -13.31
C PRO A 143 -1.30 7.80 -14.27
N LEU A 144 -0.09 8.04 -13.75
CA LEU A 144 1.14 8.05 -14.55
C LEU A 144 1.33 6.74 -15.31
N SER A 145 1.24 5.62 -14.58
CA SER A 145 1.41 4.28 -15.14
C SER A 145 0.34 3.95 -16.17
N LEU A 146 -0.91 4.39 -15.92
CA LEU A 146 -2.03 4.19 -16.85
C LEU A 146 -1.82 4.96 -18.16
N MET A 147 -1.35 6.21 -18.10
CA MET A 147 -1.09 7.02 -19.30
C MET A 147 0.01 6.43 -20.16
N ILE A 148 1.10 5.97 -19.54
CA ILE A 148 2.27 5.43 -20.25
C ILE A 148 1.99 4.04 -20.79
N GLY A 149 1.40 3.17 -19.97
CA GLY A 149 0.96 1.85 -20.40
C GLY A 149 -0.06 1.95 -21.54
N GLY A 150 -1.03 2.86 -21.42
CA GLY A 150 -2.01 3.13 -22.46
C GLY A 150 -1.38 3.62 -23.77
N TYR A 151 -0.41 4.54 -23.71
CA TYR A 151 0.30 5.03 -24.89
C TYR A 151 1.11 3.93 -25.60
N ILE A 152 1.83 3.10 -24.84
CA ILE A 152 2.59 1.98 -25.40
C ILE A 152 1.65 0.95 -26.03
N LEU A 153 0.55 0.61 -25.36
CA LEU A 153 -0.47 -0.32 -25.88
C LEU A 153 -1.10 0.21 -27.17
N TRP A 154 -1.43 1.51 -27.22
CA TRP A 154 -1.98 2.15 -28.42
C TRP A 154 -1.01 2.06 -29.60
N ARG A 155 0.28 2.30 -29.37
CA ARG A 155 1.31 2.23 -30.42
C ARG A 155 1.52 0.81 -30.95
N GLN A 156 1.37 -0.20 -30.09
CA GLN A 156 1.64 -1.60 -30.46
C GLN A 156 0.43 -2.29 -31.11
N LEU A 157 -0.79 -2.03 -30.60
CA LEU A 157 -2.02 -2.74 -30.97
C LEU A 157 -3.00 -1.89 -31.79
N GLY A 158 -2.76 -0.58 -31.90
CA GLY A 158 -3.65 0.32 -32.63
C GLY A 158 -5.06 0.39 -32.03
N PRO A 159 -6.12 0.45 -32.85
CA PRO A 159 -7.52 0.60 -32.39
C PRO A 159 -8.00 -0.52 -31.46
N SER A 160 -7.41 -1.72 -31.54
CA SER A 160 -7.79 -2.88 -30.70
C SER A 160 -7.56 -2.64 -29.20
N SER A 161 -6.72 -1.67 -28.84
CA SER A 161 -6.50 -1.25 -27.45
C SER A 161 -7.75 -0.63 -26.78
N LEU A 162 -8.74 -0.18 -27.56
CA LEU A 162 -10.00 0.36 -27.04
C LEU A 162 -10.80 -0.66 -26.21
N THR A 163 -10.64 -1.95 -26.48
CA THR A 163 -11.25 -3.05 -25.73
C THR A 163 -10.94 -2.98 -24.24
N LEU A 164 -9.71 -2.60 -23.86
CA LEU A 164 -9.30 -2.44 -22.46
C LEU A 164 -10.11 -1.34 -21.76
N PHE A 165 -10.26 -0.18 -22.41
CA PHE A 165 -11.01 0.94 -21.86
C PHE A 165 -12.50 0.62 -21.71
N VAL A 166 -13.08 -0.07 -22.70
CA VAL A 166 -14.47 -0.54 -22.65
C VAL A 166 -14.68 -1.53 -21.50
N MET A 167 -13.79 -2.50 -21.34
CA MET A 167 -13.89 -3.46 -20.24
C MET A 167 -13.73 -2.80 -18.88
N MET A 168 -12.82 -1.85 -18.74
CA MET A 168 -12.64 -1.11 -17.49
C MET A 168 -13.87 -0.24 -17.14
N ALA A 169 -14.54 0.32 -18.14
CA ALA A 169 -15.79 1.06 -17.96
C ALA A 169 -16.96 0.17 -17.48
N ILE A 170 -16.95 -1.14 -17.79
CA ILE A 170 -17.96 -2.10 -17.32
C ILE A 170 -17.60 -2.65 -15.93
N VAL A 171 -16.33 -3.03 -15.73
CA VAL A 171 -15.85 -3.65 -14.49
C VAL A 171 -15.83 -2.66 -13.32
N GLY A 172 -15.47 -1.40 -13.55
CA GLY A 172 -15.39 -0.38 -12.49
C GLY A 172 -16.70 -0.18 -11.71
N PRO A 173 -17.84 0.06 -12.40
CA PRO A 173 -19.16 0.13 -11.76
C PRO A 173 -19.56 -1.16 -11.05
N LEU A 174 -19.26 -2.32 -11.65
CA LEU A 174 -19.56 -3.62 -11.05
C LEU A 174 -18.84 -3.80 -9.71
N ASN A 175 -17.53 -3.54 -9.66
CA ASN A 175 -16.74 -3.56 -8.43
C ASN A 175 -17.30 -2.59 -7.38
N THR A 176 -17.73 -1.40 -7.79
CA THR A 176 -18.31 -0.40 -6.89
C THR A 176 -19.62 -0.89 -6.25
N LEU A 177 -20.49 -1.54 -7.03
CA LEU A 177 -21.75 -2.10 -6.52
C LEU A 177 -21.50 -3.24 -5.52
N ILE A 178 -20.55 -4.12 -5.81
CA ILE A 178 -20.17 -5.21 -4.90
C ILE A 178 -19.57 -4.64 -3.61
N MET A 179 -18.68 -3.64 -3.70
CA MET A 179 -18.10 -3.01 -2.51
C MET A 179 -19.13 -2.36 -1.61
N ARG A 180 -20.19 -1.74 -2.16
CA ARG A 180 -21.31 -1.24 -1.35
C ARG A 180 -21.98 -2.36 -0.53
N LYS A 181 -22.12 -3.56 -1.10
CA LYS A 181 -22.67 -4.72 -0.39
C LYS A 181 -21.72 -5.23 0.69
N ILE A 182 -20.42 -5.32 0.39
CA ILE A 182 -19.38 -5.72 1.36
C ILE A 182 -19.38 -4.75 2.54
N ASN A 183 -19.39 -3.44 2.31
CA ASN A 183 -19.40 -2.44 3.36
C ASN A 183 -20.63 -2.58 4.28
N GLY A 184 -21.82 -2.82 3.71
CA GLY A 184 -23.02 -3.09 4.51
C GLY A 184 -22.91 -4.36 5.36
N LEU A 185 -22.28 -5.43 4.83
CA LEU A 185 -22.01 -6.65 5.60
C LEU A 185 -20.97 -6.41 6.70
N GLN A 186 -19.97 -5.58 6.45
CA GLN A 186 -18.94 -5.20 7.42
C GLN A 186 -19.55 -4.41 8.58
N THR A 187 -20.42 -3.44 8.31
CA THR A 187 -21.15 -2.72 9.37
C THR A 187 -21.97 -3.68 10.22
N LYS A 188 -22.74 -4.58 9.60
CA LYS A 188 -23.52 -5.59 10.33
C LYS A 188 -22.62 -6.52 11.17
N GLN A 189 -21.44 -6.87 10.65
CA GLN A 189 -20.48 -7.70 11.37
C GLN A 189 -19.88 -6.95 12.58
N MET A 190 -19.65 -5.63 12.48
CA MET A 190 -19.24 -4.79 13.61
C MET A 190 -20.33 -4.74 14.69
N GLU A 191 -21.60 -4.52 14.33
CA GLU A 191 -22.72 -4.53 15.28
C GLU A 191 -22.83 -5.86 16.05
N LEU A 192 -22.68 -7.00 15.35
CA LEU A 192 -22.72 -8.33 15.98
C LEU A 192 -21.50 -8.58 16.88
N LYS A 193 -20.33 -8.05 16.50
CA LYS A 193 -19.11 -8.12 17.30
C LYS A 193 -19.27 -7.31 18.59
N ASP A 194 -19.83 -6.10 18.52
CA ASP A 194 -20.06 -5.23 19.68
C ASP A 194 -21.06 -5.87 20.63
N LYS A 195 -22.18 -6.38 20.11
CA LYS A 195 -23.17 -7.13 20.90
C LYS A 195 -22.55 -8.34 21.62
N ARG A 196 -21.65 -9.08 20.96
CA ARG A 196 -20.93 -10.20 21.59
C ARG A 196 -20.03 -9.72 22.72
N MET A 197 -19.31 -8.61 22.52
CA MET A 197 -18.43 -8.04 23.55
C MET A 197 -19.23 -7.53 24.75
N GLU A 198 -20.38 -6.91 24.52
CA GLU A 198 -21.32 -6.50 25.56
C GLU A 198 -21.80 -7.71 26.38
N GLN A 199 -22.26 -8.79 25.73
CA GLN A 199 -22.69 -10.02 26.40
C GLN A 199 -21.57 -10.65 27.24
N ILE A 200 -20.34 -10.65 26.75
CA ILE A 200 -19.17 -11.16 27.49
C ILE A 200 -18.90 -10.27 28.71
N SER A 201 -19.01 -8.94 28.55
CA SER A 201 -18.86 -7.99 29.65
C SER A 201 -19.91 -8.18 30.74
N GLU A 202 -21.19 -8.38 30.38
CA GLU A 202 -22.28 -8.70 31.31
C GLU A 202 -21.96 -9.95 32.15
N VAL A 203 -21.45 -11.00 31.50
CA VAL A 203 -21.08 -12.27 32.15
C VAL A 203 -19.90 -12.09 33.10
N LEU A 204 -18.86 -11.37 32.69
CA LEU A 204 -17.67 -11.13 33.51
C LEU A 204 -18.00 -10.30 34.75
N ASN A 205 -18.82 -9.26 34.60
CA ASN A 205 -19.23 -8.41 35.71
C ASN A 205 -20.09 -9.16 36.75
N ASN A 206 -20.90 -10.14 36.32
CA ASN A 206 -21.83 -10.88 37.19
C ASN A 206 -21.41 -12.34 37.46
N ILE A 207 -20.13 -12.69 37.24
CA ILE A 207 -19.68 -14.09 37.22
C ILE A 207 -19.98 -14.88 38.50
N LYS A 208 -19.91 -14.23 39.68
CA LYS A 208 -20.19 -14.86 40.98
C LYS A 208 -21.66 -15.30 41.09
N LEU A 209 -22.59 -14.48 40.60
CA LEU A 209 -24.02 -14.78 40.60
C LEU A 209 -24.33 -15.92 39.64
N LEU A 210 -23.77 -15.88 38.42
CA LEU A 210 -23.97 -16.95 37.43
C LEU A 210 -23.54 -18.33 37.96
N LYS A 211 -22.42 -18.39 38.69
CA LYS A 211 -21.93 -19.62 39.33
C LYS A 211 -22.84 -20.09 40.47
N LEU A 212 -23.29 -19.18 41.31
CA LEU A 212 -24.17 -19.51 42.44
C LEU A 212 -25.50 -20.13 41.99
N PHE A 213 -26.06 -19.66 40.86
CA PHE A 213 -27.31 -20.16 40.31
C PHE A 213 -27.15 -21.27 39.26
N GLY A 214 -25.92 -21.63 38.87
CA GLY A 214 -25.67 -22.63 37.82
C GLY A 214 -26.13 -22.20 36.42
N TRP A 215 -26.18 -20.89 36.14
CA TRP A 215 -26.66 -20.32 34.87
C TRP A 215 -25.58 -20.18 33.78
N GLU A 216 -24.44 -20.85 33.91
CA GLU A 216 -23.34 -20.74 32.95
C GLU A 216 -23.73 -21.20 31.54
N LYS A 217 -24.38 -22.37 31.43
CA LYS A 217 -24.80 -22.96 30.15
C LYS A 217 -25.75 -22.06 29.34
N PRO A 218 -26.86 -21.53 29.88
CA PRO A 218 -27.76 -20.67 29.11
C PRO A 218 -27.10 -19.36 28.65
N PHE A 219 -26.19 -18.79 29.43
CA PHE A 219 -25.42 -17.61 29.01
C PHE A 219 -24.41 -17.94 27.91
N MET A 220 -23.73 -19.08 28.00
CA MET A 220 -22.84 -19.57 26.93
C MET A 220 -23.62 -19.80 25.62
N ASP A 221 -24.80 -20.39 25.69
CA ASP A 221 -25.65 -20.59 24.51
C ASP A 221 -26.09 -19.25 23.90
N ARG A 222 -26.39 -18.23 24.73
CA ARG A 222 -26.71 -16.87 24.27
C ARG A 222 -25.55 -16.25 23.49
N VAL A 223 -24.32 -16.32 24.01
CA VAL A 223 -23.12 -15.81 23.32
C VAL A 223 -22.82 -16.61 22.06
N SER A 224 -22.96 -17.94 22.11
CA SER A 224 -22.76 -18.84 20.97
C SER A 224 -23.72 -18.52 19.81
N LYS A 225 -25.00 -18.23 20.10
CA LYS A 225 -25.97 -17.79 19.09
C LYS A 225 -25.54 -16.50 18.39
N THR A 226 -25.09 -15.49 19.14
CA THR A 226 -24.55 -14.24 18.55
C THR A 226 -23.32 -14.52 17.69
N ARG A 227 -22.40 -15.39 18.16
CA ARG A 227 -21.21 -15.78 17.41
C ARG A 227 -21.54 -16.48 16.09
N HIS A 228 -22.55 -17.34 16.06
CA HIS A 228 -22.99 -17.99 14.82
C HIS A 228 -23.51 -16.98 13.78
N GLN A 229 -24.27 -15.96 14.22
CA GLN A 229 -24.74 -14.88 13.35
C GLN A 229 -23.57 -14.02 12.82
N GLU A 230 -22.59 -13.72 13.67
CA GLU A 230 -21.37 -12.99 13.30
C GLU A 230 -20.59 -13.77 12.23
N LEU A 231 -20.35 -15.07 12.46
CA LEU A 231 -19.64 -15.96 11.54
C LEU A 231 -20.37 -16.13 10.21
N HIS A 232 -21.70 -16.22 10.22
CA HIS A 232 -22.48 -16.30 9.01
C HIS A 232 -22.34 -15.03 8.15
N THR A 233 -22.42 -13.86 8.78
CA THR A 233 -22.23 -12.57 8.09
C THR A 233 -20.82 -12.44 7.53
N LEU A 234 -19.81 -12.83 8.32
CA LEU A 234 -18.41 -12.84 7.92
C LEU A 234 -18.15 -13.80 6.75
N ARG A 235 -18.77 -14.99 6.75
CA ARG A 235 -18.66 -15.95 5.65
C ARG A 235 -19.20 -15.37 4.34
N ILE A 236 -20.37 -14.73 4.37
CA ILE A 236 -20.96 -14.08 3.20
C ILE A 236 -20.06 -12.96 2.70
N ALA A 237 -19.53 -12.12 3.59
CA ALA A 237 -18.59 -11.07 3.22
C ALA A 237 -17.33 -11.63 2.55
N ASN A 238 -16.78 -12.73 3.08
CA ASN A 238 -15.63 -13.39 2.47
C ASN A 238 -15.92 -13.97 1.09
N TYR A 239 -17.10 -14.55 0.86
CA TYR A 239 -17.48 -14.99 -0.49
C TYR A 239 -17.50 -13.83 -1.50
N TRP A 240 -17.98 -12.65 -1.09
CA TRP A 240 -17.93 -11.46 -1.94
C TRP A 240 -16.50 -10.99 -2.20
N TRP A 241 -15.65 -10.96 -1.17
CA TRP A 241 -14.22 -10.64 -1.33
C TRP A 241 -13.52 -11.60 -2.30
N SER A 242 -13.69 -12.90 -2.10
CA SER A 242 -13.12 -13.90 -3.01
C SER A 242 -13.64 -13.76 -4.44
N SER A 243 -14.90 -13.36 -4.62
CA SER A 243 -15.45 -13.11 -5.96
C SER A 243 -14.76 -11.95 -6.66
N ILE A 244 -14.44 -10.88 -5.92
CA ILE A 244 -13.67 -9.75 -6.44
C ILE A 244 -12.25 -10.18 -6.80
N ASP A 245 -11.58 -10.94 -5.95
CA ASP A 245 -10.22 -11.43 -6.22
C ASP A 245 -10.18 -12.29 -7.49
N VAL A 246 -11.16 -13.18 -7.67
CA VAL A 246 -11.31 -13.98 -8.90
C VAL A 246 -11.51 -13.08 -10.12
N LEU A 247 -12.34 -12.04 -10.02
CA LEU A 247 -12.50 -11.08 -11.11
C LEU A 247 -11.17 -10.43 -11.50
N TRP A 248 -10.38 -9.96 -10.53
CA TRP A 248 -9.06 -9.35 -10.80
C TRP A 248 -8.10 -10.30 -11.52
N VAL A 249 -8.17 -11.60 -11.24
CA VAL A 249 -7.35 -12.61 -11.92
C VAL A 249 -7.87 -12.91 -13.33
N VAL A 250 -9.20 -12.96 -13.53
CA VAL A 250 -9.81 -13.38 -14.81
C VAL A 250 -9.83 -12.25 -15.85
N ILE A 251 -9.97 -10.99 -15.42
CA ILE A 251 -10.10 -9.82 -16.30
C ILE A 251 -8.96 -9.71 -17.33
N PRO A 252 -7.66 -9.84 -16.98
CA PRO A 252 -6.58 -9.75 -17.95
C PRO A 252 -6.65 -10.81 -19.06
N PHE A 253 -7.06 -12.04 -18.73
CA PHE A 253 -7.23 -13.12 -19.71
C PHE A 253 -8.38 -12.83 -20.67
N MET A 254 -9.51 -12.35 -20.15
CA MET A 254 -10.65 -11.95 -20.96
C MET A 254 -10.28 -10.82 -21.93
N ILE A 255 -9.58 -9.79 -21.43
CA ILE A 255 -9.14 -8.66 -22.25
C ILE A 255 -8.18 -9.14 -23.34
N ALA A 256 -7.19 -9.97 -22.99
CA ALA A 256 -6.25 -10.51 -23.96
C ALA A 256 -6.97 -11.33 -25.04
N GLY A 257 -7.91 -12.20 -24.65
CA GLY A 257 -8.70 -12.99 -25.59
C GLY A 257 -9.45 -12.12 -26.60
N ILE A 258 -10.16 -11.08 -26.14
CA ILE A 258 -10.92 -10.19 -27.03
C ILE A 258 -10.01 -9.31 -27.88
N THR A 259 -8.85 -8.90 -27.36
CA THR A 259 -7.92 -8.02 -28.07
C THR A 259 -7.17 -8.73 -29.19
N PHE A 260 -6.87 -10.03 -29.02
CA PHE A 260 -6.14 -10.85 -30.01
C PHE A 260 -7.03 -11.72 -30.90
N THR A 261 -8.36 -11.61 -30.77
CA THR A 261 -9.34 -12.20 -31.70
C THR A 261 -9.66 -11.21 -32.81
#